data_AF-A0A0C3NMV0-F1
#
_entry.id   AF-A0A0C3NMV0-F1
#
_cell.length_a   1.000
_cell.length_b   1.000
_cell.length_c   1.000
_cell.angle_alpha   90.00
_cell.angle_beta   90.00
_cell.angle_gamma   90.00
#
_symmetry.space_group_name_H-M   'P 1'
#
loop_
_entity.id
_entity.type
_entity.pdbx_description
1 polymer ?
#
loop_
_entity_poly.entity_id
_entity_poly.type
_entity_poly.pdbx_seq_one_letter_code
_entity_poly.pdbx_strand_id
1 'polypeptide(L)'
;MHLAVNLSDLLISLWHMMIDCAVGDNRNTWDWAILQDEQTWKTHGKAVEDAGPFLPGSFDHRPQNITEKLNMSYKTWEFQLYMFGVAPALLYGILPDQYWSNYCKLVCGFHILCQHQITFDDLKHAYILFCKWELEFKQLYYQGCEAHLHFVCPCVHQVLCLITETLQKGPPVCYAQWTMEQTIGNIGQEICQPSNPYANFAQEGVHHCQVNALLQ
;
A
#
# COMPACT_ATOMS: atom_id res chain seq x y z
N MET A 1 -5.84 0.82 1.70
CA MET A 1 -5.66 2.30 1.68
C MET A 1 -5.18 2.73 0.30
N HIS A 2 -5.83 3.68 -0.40
CA HIS A 2 -5.44 4.07 -1.78
C HIS A 2 -3.97 4.46 -1.93
N LEU A 3 -3.43 5.17 -0.94
CA LEU A 3 -2.01 5.52 -0.92
C LEU A 3 -1.09 4.28 -1.00
N ALA A 4 -1.48 3.15 -0.39
CA ALA A 4 -0.73 1.90 -0.48
C ALA A 4 -0.67 1.39 -1.94
N VAL A 5 -1.77 1.51 -2.70
CA VAL A 5 -1.80 1.12 -4.12
C VAL A 5 -0.89 2.03 -4.93
N ASN A 6 -1.04 3.35 -4.79
CA ASN A 6 -0.23 4.32 -5.54
C ASN A 6 1.27 4.18 -5.27
N LEU A 7 1.66 3.84 -4.03
CA LEU A 7 3.06 3.55 -3.69
C LEU A 7 3.52 2.22 -4.27
N SER A 8 2.65 1.20 -4.25
CA SER A 8 2.93 -0.11 -4.86
C SER A 8 3.19 0.04 -6.35
N ASP A 9 2.27 0.72 -7.05
CA ASP A 9 2.37 0.94 -8.49
C ASP A 9 3.63 1.70 -8.85
N LEU A 10 3.97 2.76 -8.11
CA LEU A 10 5.21 3.53 -8.32
C LEU A 10 6.46 2.66 -8.14
N LEU A 11 6.57 1.95 -7.02
CA LEU A 11 7.77 1.17 -6.70
C LEU A 11 7.93 -0.04 -7.63
N ILE A 12 6.83 -0.74 -7.94
CA ILE A 12 6.85 -1.84 -8.92
C ILE A 12 7.23 -1.30 -10.31
N SER A 13 6.69 -0.14 -10.72
CA SER A 13 7.03 0.46 -12.01
C SER A 13 8.51 0.85 -12.10
N LEU A 14 9.12 1.26 -10.99
CA LEU A 14 10.56 1.53 -10.91
C LEU A 14 11.37 0.22 -10.98
N TRP A 15 11.04 -0.78 -10.15
CA TRP A 15 11.82 -2.02 -10.06
C TRP A 15 11.68 -2.91 -11.30
N HIS A 16 10.52 -2.90 -11.95
CA HIS A 16 10.23 -3.64 -13.17
C HIS A 16 10.45 -2.81 -14.45
N MET A 17 10.95 -1.57 -14.34
CA MET A 17 11.21 -0.70 -15.49
C MET A 17 9.97 -0.45 -16.38
N MET A 18 8.77 -0.41 -15.78
CA MET A 18 7.54 -0.06 -16.49
C MET A 18 7.34 1.45 -16.63
N ILE A 19 8.02 2.25 -15.81
CA ILE A 19 7.90 3.71 -15.86
C ILE A 19 8.51 4.26 -17.16
N ASP A 20 7.90 5.32 -17.69
CA ASP A 20 8.33 5.91 -18.96
C ASP A 20 9.73 6.49 -18.85
N CYS A 21 10.59 6.20 -19.84
CA CYS A 21 11.88 6.85 -19.91
C CYS A 21 11.71 8.20 -20.60
N ALA A 22 11.97 9.29 -19.88
CA ALA A 22 11.92 10.62 -20.46
C ALA A 22 13.05 10.84 -21.47
N VAL A 23 12.88 11.82 -22.35
CA VAL A 23 13.87 12.18 -23.36
C VAL A 23 15.15 12.67 -22.68
N GLY A 24 16.28 12.02 -22.97
CA GLY A 24 17.59 12.34 -22.38
C GLY A 24 17.98 11.46 -21.19
N ASP A 25 17.12 10.53 -20.79
CA ASP A 25 17.43 9.49 -19.80
C ASP A 25 17.79 8.16 -20.48
N ASN A 26 18.38 7.24 -19.72
CA ASN A 26 18.77 5.92 -20.17
C ASN A 26 18.47 4.86 -19.10
N ARG A 27 17.53 3.97 -19.41
CA ARG A 27 17.12 2.83 -18.57
C ARG A 27 18.27 1.94 -18.10
N ASN A 28 19.38 1.86 -18.85
CA ASN A 28 20.54 1.08 -18.44
C ASN A 28 21.27 1.67 -17.23
N THR A 29 20.97 2.91 -16.85
CA THR A 29 21.53 3.58 -15.67
C THR A 29 20.72 3.30 -14.40
N TRP A 30 19.56 2.68 -14.53
CA TRP A 30 18.66 2.39 -13.41
C TRP A 30 19.08 1.10 -12.70
N ASP A 31 20.01 1.22 -11.76
CA ASP A 31 20.50 0.11 -10.92
C ASP A 31 19.42 -0.46 -9.97
N TRP A 32 18.31 0.26 -9.76
CA TRP A 32 17.14 -0.21 -9.02
C TRP A 32 16.19 -1.11 -9.84
N ALA A 33 16.36 -1.20 -11.17
CA ALA A 33 15.48 -1.96 -12.06
C ALA A 33 15.76 -3.47 -12.04
N ILE A 34 15.76 -4.06 -10.85
CA ILE A 34 16.15 -5.46 -10.59
C ILE A 34 15.18 -6.52 -11.16
N LEU A 35 13.94 -6.14 -11.45
CA LEU A 35 12.89 -7.03 -11.96
C LEU A 35 12.64 -6.82 -13.46
N GLN A 36 13.55 -6.15 -14.18
CA GLN A 36 13.41 -5.91 -15.62
C GLN A 36 13.38 -7.19 -16.47
N ASP A 37 14.05 -8.25 -15.99
CA ASP A 37 14.13 -9.52 -16.70
C ASP A 37 12.86 -10.35 -16.44
N GLU A 38 12.22 -10.79 -17.52
CA GLU A 38 10.95 -11.53 -17.48
C GLU A 38 11.05 -12.81 -16.64
N GLN A 39 12.20 -13.51 -16.68
CA GLN A 39 12.40 -14.73 -15.91
C GLN A 39 12.54 -14.42 -14.41
N THR A 40 13.26 -13.35 -14.08
CA THR A 40 13.43 -12.85 -12.70
C THR A 40 12.08 -12.39 -12.14
N TRP A 41 11.29 -11.65 -12.93
CA TRP A 41 9.95 -11.22 -12.55
C TRP A 41 9.02 -12.41 -12.27
N LYS A 42 8.97 -13.40 -13.18
CA LYS A 42 8.16 -14.63 -12.99
C LYS A 42 8.59 -15.43 -11.76
N THR A 43 9.90 -15.54 -11.53
CA THR A 43 10.43 -16.21 -10.33
C THR A 43 9.98 -15.49 -9.06
N HIS A 44 10.04 -14.15 -9.06
CA HIS A 44 9.59 -13.34 -7.95
C HIS A 44 8.08 -13.48 -7.69
N GLY A 45 7.24 -13.41 -8.73
CA GLY A 45 5.81 -13.57 -8.57
C GLY A 45 5.39 -14.96 -8.08
N LYS A 46 6.11 -16.01 -8.51
CA LYS A 46 5.94 -17.35 -7.95
C LYS A 46 6.35 -17.41 -6.47
N ALA A 47 7.44 -16.76 -6.07
CA ALA A 47 7.86 -16.69 -4.67
C ALA A 47 6.81 -15.97 -3.79
N VAL A 48 6.13 -14.96 -4.34
CA VAL A 48 5.00 -14.28 -3.66
C VAL A 48 3.83 -15.24 -3.43
N GLU A 49 3.47 -16.05 -4.42
CA GLU A 49 2.42 -17.07 -4.28
C GLU A 49 2.82 -18.17 -3.29
N ASP A 50 4.06 -18.65 -3.38
CA ASP A 50 4.63 -19.68 -2.50
C ASP A 50 4.76 -19.21 -1.04
N ALA A 51 4.73 -17.91 -0.78
CA ALA A 51 4.67 -17.35 0.58
C ALA A 51 3.29 -17.55 1.23
N GLY A 52 2.23 -17.78 0.43
CA GLY A 52 0.86 -17.84 0.91
C GLY A 52 0.55 -18.87 2.00
N PRO A 53 1.08 -20.11 1.96
CA PRO A 53 0.89 -21.09 3.03
C PRO A 53 1.46 -20.67 4.39
N PHE A 54 2.42 -19.74 4.42
CA PHE A 54 3.06 -19.27 5.65
C PHE A 54 2.36 -18.07 6.28
N LEU A 55 1.34 -17.51 5.60
CA LEU A 55 0.56 -16.41 6.11
C LEU A 55 -0.64 -16.93 6.93
N PRO A 56 -0.93 -16.31 8.09
CA PRO A 56 -2.09 -16.66 8.88
C PRO A 56 -3.39 -16.57 8.07
N GLY A 57 -4.32 -17.50 8.32
CA GLY A 57 -5.65 -17.46 7.68
C GLY A 57 -6.50 -16.25 8.06
N SER A 58 -6.07 -15.42 9.02
CA SER A 58 -6.68 -14.12 9.34
C SER A 58 -6.46 -13.08 8.25
N PHE A 59 -5.50 -13.31 7.35
CA PHE A 59 -5.44 -12.60 6.07
C PHE A 59 -6.40 -13.35 5.15
N ASP A 60 -7.61 -12.82 4.95
CA ASP A 60 -8.75 -13.47 4.28
C ASP A 60 -8.46 -14.11 2.91
N HIS A 61 -7.29 -13.83 2.33
CA HIS A 61 -6.82 -14.46 1.10
C HIS A 61 -5.30 -14.65 1.08
N ARG A 62 -4.87 -15.69 0.35
CA ARG A 62 -3.46 -15.92 0.02
C ARG A 62 -2.98 -14.88 -0.99
N PRO A 63 -1.74 -14.37 -0.85
CA PRO A 63 -1.10 -13.53 -1.85
C PRO A 63 -1.04 -14.32 -3.15
N GLN A 64 -1.45 -13.68 -4.23
CA GLN A 64 -1.45 -14.27 -5.57
C GLN A 64 -0.21 -13.84 -6.32
N ASN A 65 0.14 -14.63 -7.34
CA ASN A 65 1.22 -14.30 -8.24
C ASN A 65 0.98 -12.92 -8.88
N ILE A 66 1.82 -11.96 -8.49
CA ILE A 66 1.71 -10.58 -8.96
C ILE A 66 1.96 -10.45 -10.46
N THR A 67 2.79 -11.32 -11.07
CA THR A 67 3.11 -11.24 -12.50
C THR A 67 1.90 -11.56 -13.37
N GLU A 68 1.05 -12.48 -12.92
CA GLU A 68 -0.11 -12.94 -13.68
C GLU A 68 -1.30 -11.98 -13.54
N LYS A 69 -1.38 -11.29 -12.40
CA LYS A 69 -2.56 -10.53 -12.00
C LYS A 69 -2.44 -9.02 -12.13
N LEU A 70 -1.23 -8.47 -12.29
CA LEU A 70 -1.01 -7.02 -12.43
C LEU A 70 -1.93 -6.41 -13.50
N ASN A 71 -2.05 -7.08 -14.66
CA ASN A 71 -2.87 -6.62 -15.79
C ASN A 71 -4.35 -7.05 -15.73
N MET A 72 -4.72 -7.93 -14.79
CA MET A 72 -6.04 -8.57 -14.72
C MET A 72 -6.88 -8.12 -13.52
N SER A 73 -6.41 -7.12 -12.75
CA SER A 73 -6.94 -6.59 -11.48
C SER A 73 -6.31 -7.23 -10.23
N TYR A 74 -5.16 -6.71 -9.82
CA TYR A 74 -4.60 -6.94 -8.49
C TYR A 74 -5.31 -6.05 -7.47
N LYS A 75 -5.85 -6.62 -6.40
CA LYS A 75 -6.69 -5.90 -5.44
C LYS A 75 -5.84 -5.03 -4.51
N THR A 76 -6.41 -3.94 -3.99
CA THR A 76 -5.75 -3.05 -3.03
C THR A 76 -5.18 -3.78 -1.80
N TRP A 77 -5.90 -4.77 -1.27
CA TRP A 77 -5.42 -5.53 -0.12
C TRP A 77 -4.28 -6.49 -0.50
N GLU A 78 -4.27 -7.03 -1.73
CA GLU A 78 -3.17 -7.86 -2.26
C GLU A 78 -1.91 -7.03 -2.40
N PHE A 79 -2.02 -5.80 -2.94
CA PHE A 79 -0.91 -4.84 -2.96
C PHE A 79 -0.39 -4.53 -1.56
N GLN A 80 -1.30 -4.31 -0.60
CA GLN A 80 -0.90 -4.01 0.77
C GLN A 80 -0.15 -5.18 1.42
N LEU A 81 -0.65 -6.41 1.26
CA LEU A 81 0.00 -7.61 1.77
C LEU A 81 1.34 -7.88 1.08
N TYR A 82 1.38 -7.76 -0.25
CA TYR A 82 2.59 -7.93 -1.04
C TYR A 82 3.65 -6.89 -0.63
N MET A 83 3.37 -5.60 -0.79
CA MET A 83 4.37 -4.55 -0.54
C MET A 83 4.76 -4.51 0.94
N PHE A 84 3.81 -4.40 1.85
CA PHE A 84 4.16 -4.13 3.25
C PHE A 84 4.45 -5.41 4.04
N GLY A 85 3.90 -6.56 3.64
CA GLY A 85 4.12 -7.84 4.33
C GLY A 85 5.24 -8.69 3.75
N VAL A 86 5.14 -9.07 2.48
CA VAL A 86 5.95 -10.18 1.91
C VAL A 86 7.21 -9.68 1.18
N ALA A 87 7.08 -8.63 0.38
CA ALA A 87 8.15 -8.07 -0.44
C ALA A 87 9.42 -7.65 0.33
N PRO A 88 9.39 -7.13 1.57
CA PRO A 88 10.60 -6.76 2.29
C PRO A 88 11.53 -7.96 2.51
N ALA A 89 10.98 -9.14 2.76
CA ALA A 89 11.74 -10.37 2.91
C ALA A 89 12.20 -10.91 1.55
N LEU A 90 11.31 -10.94 0.54
CA LEU A 90 11.64 -11.49 -0.78
C LEU A 90 12.66 -10.65 -1.55
N LEU A 91 12.69 -9.33 -1.34
CA LEU A 91 13.63 -8.43 -2.01
C LEU A 91 14.96 -8.28 -1.26
N TYR A 92 15.12 -8.88 -0.08
CA TYR A 92 16.37 -8.83 0.67
C TYR A 92 17.47 -9.59 -0.07
N GLY A 93 18.58 -8.89 -0.38
CA GLY A 93 19.69 -9.43 -1.17
C GLY A 93 19.42 -9.51 -2.68
N ILE A 94 18.23 -9.11 -3.15
CA ILE A 94 17.92 -8.95 -4.58
C ILE A 94 17.95 -7.48 -4.97
N LEU A 95 17.23 -6.64 -4.20
CA LEU A 95 17.25 -5.19 -4.36
C LEU A 95 18.53 -4.64 -3.72
N PRO A 96 19.30 -3.75 -4.37
CA PRO A 96 20.54 -3.24 -3.78
C PRO A 96 20.28 -2.57 -2.44
N ASP A 97 21.21 -2.75 -1.51
CA ASP A 97 21.02 -2.43 -0.08
C ASP A 97 20.52 -1.01 0.19
N GLN A 98 20.95 -0.02 -0.60
CA GLN A 98 20.51 1.36 -0.46
C GLN A 98 19.00 1.54 -0.74
N TYR A 99 18.50 0.88 -1.79
CA TYR A 99 17.08 0.92 -2.15
C TYR A 99 16.24 0.08 -1.21
N TRP A 100 16.75 -1.10 -0.81
CA TRP A 100 16.08 -1.96 0.16
C TRP A 100 15.99 -1.30 1.55
N SER A 101 17.09 -0.72 2.04
CA SER A 101 17.10 0.01 3.30
C SER A 101 16.16 1.21 3.28
N ASN A 102 16.12 1.96 2.17
CA ASN A 102 15.14 3.03 2.00
C ASN A 102 13.72 2.45 2.06
N TYR A 103 13.42 1.46 1.23
CA TYR A 103 12.13 0.78 1.19
C TYR A 103 11.66 0.27 2.56
N CYS A 104 12.54 -0.34 3.36
CA CYS A 104 12.19 -0.82 4.70
C CYS A 104 11.79 0.31 5.66
N LYS A 105 12.26 1.56 5.48
CA LYS A 105 11.79 2.70 6.28
C LYS A 105 10.32 3.00 6.02
N LEU A 106 9.93 2.98 4.74
CA LEU A 106 8.52 3.13 4.34
C LEU A 106 7.68 2.01 4.96
N VAL A 107 8.13 0.77 4.82
CA VAL A 107 7.41 -0.41 5.33
C VAL A 107 7.24 -0.34 6.85
N CYS A 108 8.30 -0.01 7.57
CA CYS A 108 8.26 0.11 9.02
C CYS A 108 7.29 1.21 9.49
N GLY A 109 7.32 2.39 8.85
CA GLY A 109 6.37 3.46 9.16
C GLY A 109 4.92 3.07 8.86
N PHE A 110 4.67 2.36 7.76
CA PHE A 110 3.34 1.82 7.45
C PHE A 110 2.87 0.79 8.47
N HIS A 111 3.74 -0.09 8.94
CA HIS A 111 3.40 -1.07 9.98
C HIS A 111 2.99 -0.39 11.29
N ILE A 112 3.71 0.65 11.72
CA ILE A 112 3.34 1.45 12.89
C ILE A 112 1.94 2.03 12.72
N LEU A 113 1.69 2.66 11.55
CA LEU A 113 0.40 3.27 11.27
C LEU A 113 -0.75 2.28 11.12
N CYS A 114 -0.48 1.01 10.81
CA CYS A 114 -1.51 -0.02 10.76
C CYS A 114 -1.84 -0.64 12.12
N GLN A 115 -1.17 -0.24 13.21
CA GLN A 115 -1.46 -0.77 14.54
C GLN A 115 -2.81 -0.26 15.07
N HIS A 116 -3.49 -1.12 15.86
CA HIS A 116 -4.76 -0.77 16.50
C HIS A 116 -4.58 0.28 17.61
N GLN A 117 -3.44 0.22 18.30
CA GLN A 117 -3.04 1.21 19.31
C GLN A 117 -1.70 1.79 18.87
N ILE A 118 -1.63 3.11 18.75
CA ILE A 118 -0.44 3.83 18.31
C ILE A 118 -0.09 4.83 19.40
N THR A 119 1.11 4.74 19.97
CA THR A 119 1.57 5.71 20.95
C THR A 119 2.15 6.95 20.27
N PHE A 120 2.31 8.04 21.03
CA PHE A 120 2.93 9.25 20.50
C PHE A 120 4.40 9.05 20.10
N ASP A 121 5.12 8.16 20.80
CA ASP A 121 6.50 7.84 20.45
C ASP A 121 6.58 6.98 19.19
N ASP A 122 5.61 6.08 18.97
CA ASP A 122 5.48 5.37 17.69
C ASP A 122 5.25 6.34 16.53
N LEU A 123 4.36 7.33 16.71
CA LEU A 123 4.12 8.36 15.70
C LEU A 123 5.35 9.21 15.40
N LYS A 124 6.12 9.61 16.42
CA LYS A 124 7.41 10.29 16.21
C LYS A 124 8.38 9.41 15.42
N HIS A 125 8.43 8.12 15.75
CA HIS A 125 9.32 7.20 15.07
C HIS A 125 8.93 7.02 13.60
N ALA A 126 7.64 6.80 13.32
CA ALA A 126 7.11 6.74 11.95
C ALA A 126 7.36 8.04 11.18
N TYR A 127 7.19 9.21 11.81
CA TYR A 127 7.50 10.50 11.20
C TYR A 127 8.96 10.62 10.77
N ILE A 128 9.90 10.23 11.65
CA ILE A 128 11.33 10.24 11.33
C ILE A 128 11.64 9.27 10.18
N LEU A 129 11.04 8.08 10.19
CA LEU A 129 11.21 7.09 9.12
C LEU A 129 10.72 7.62 7.78
N PHE A 130 9.54 8.26 7.74
CA PHE A 130 8.99 8.83 6.51
C PHE A 130 9.77 10.03 5.99
N CYS A 131 10.24 10.92 6.88
CA CYS A 131 11.10 12.04 6.48
C CYS A 131 12.38 11.53 5.83
N LYS A 132 13.02 10.52 6.43
CA LYS A 132 14.23 9.89 5.88
C LYS A 132 13.93 9.18 4.57
N TRP A 133 12.84 8.41 4.52
CA TRP A 133 12.43 7.70 3.32
C TRP A 133 12.21 8.65 2.14
N GLU A 134 11.46 9.75 2.31
CA GLU A 134 11.20 10.70 1.23
C GLU A 134 12.50 11.38 0.75
N LEU A 135 13.36 11.79 1.70
CA LEU A 135 14.64 12.41 1.37
C LEU A 135 15.55 11.45 0.60
N GLU A 136 15.71 10.23 1.09
CA GLU A 136 16.51 9.18 0.45
C GLU A 136 15.90 8.75 -0.89
N PHE A 137 14.57 8.71 -1.00
CA PHE A 137 13.89 8.41 -2.27
C PHE A 137 14.26 9.44 -3.34
N LYS A 138 14.26 10.74 -3.00
CA LYS A 138 14.68 11.80 -3.92
C LYS A 138 16.15 11.69 -4.30
N GLN A 139 17.03 11.30 -3.37
CA GLN A 139 18.45 11.12 -3.65
C GLN A 139 18.72 9.91 -4.54
N LEU A 140 18.01 8.81 -4.29
CA LEU A 140 18.22 7.52 -4.94
C LEU A 140 17.57 7.44 -6.33
N TYR A 141 16.29 7.80 -6.44
CA TYR A 141 15.53 7.66 -7.68
C TYR A 141 15.49 8.96 -8.50
N TYR A 142 15.16 10.10 -7.89
CA TYR A 142 15.06 11.38 -8.61
C TYR A 142 16.43 11.96 -8.99
N GLN A 143 17.42 11.86 -8.10
CA GLN A 143 18.82 12.26 -8.33
C GLN A 143 19.02 13.73 -8.73
N GLY A 144 18.00 14.58 -8.61
CA GLY A 144 18.03 15.95 -9.12
C GLY A 144 17.99 16.04 -10.65
N CYS A 145 17.67 14.95 -11.35
CA CYS A 145 17.59 14.89 -12.80
C CYS A 145 16.19 15.29 -13.28
N GLU A 146 16.09 16.29 -14.16
CA GLU A 146 14.80 16.73 -14.72
C GLU A 146 14.05 15.60 -15.42
N ALA A 147 14.77 14.68 -16.08
CA ALA A 147 14.19 13.53 -16.74
C ALA A 147 13.49 12.56 -15.75
N HIS A 148 13.90 12.54 -14.48
CA HIS A 148 13.31 11.72 -13.41
C HIS A 148 12.24 12.45 -12.61
N LEU A 149 11.86 13.67 -12.96
CA LEU A 149 10.90 14.47 -12.17
C LEU A 149 9.57 13.72 -11.96
N HIS A 150 9.15 12.95 -12.96
CA HIS A 150 7.94 12.15 -12.95
C HIS A 150 7.98 10.95 -11.97
N PHE A 151 9.13 10.61 -11.39
CA PHE A 151 9.22 9.62 -10.32
C PHE A 151 8.69 10.14 -8.98
N VAL A 152 8.69 11.46 -8.78
CA VAL A 152 8.24 12.11 -7.54
C VAL A 152 6.74 12.38 -7.60
N CYS A 153 5.96 11.30 -7.72
CA CYS A 153 4.50 11.36 -7.74
C CYS A 153 3.92 11.90 -6.42
N PRO A 154 2.69 12.44 -6.42
CA PRO A 154 2.04 12.94 -5.20
C PRO A 154 1.99 11.92 -4.05
N CYS A 155 1.91 10.62 -4.37
CA CYS A 155 1.93 9.55 -3.36
C CYS A 155 3.21 9.56 -2.52
N VAL A 156 4.35 9.99 -3.07
CA VAL A 156 5.62 10.11 -2.32
C VAL A 156 5.49 11.14 -1.20
N HIS A 157 4.88 12.29 -1.47
CA HIS A 157 4.70 13.34 -0.46
C HIS A 157 3.55 13.03 0.51
N GLN A 158 2.52 12.32 0.06
CA GLN A 158 1.37 11.98 0.90
C GLN A 158 1.72 11.09 2.10
N VAL A 159 2.84 10.37 2.06
CA VAL A 159 3.30 9.53 3.18
C VAL A 159 3.50 10.36 4.46
N LEU A 160 4.07 11.57 4.35
CA LEU A 160 4.24 12.46 5.52
C LEU A 160 2.91 12.92 6.10
N CYS A 161 1.91 13.16 5.25
CA CYS A 161 0.58 13.58 5.68
C CYS A 161 -0.12 12.52 6.54
N LEU A 162 0.23 11.24 6.41
CA LEU A 162 -0.37 10.18 7.22
C LEU A 162 -0.18 10.41 8.72
N ILE A 163 0.95 10.98 9.15
CA ILE A 163 1.21 11.26 10.56
C ILE A 163 0.25 12.33 11.09
N THR A 164 0.10 13.43 10.35
CA THR A 164 -0.79 14.52 10.73
C THR A 164 -2.25 14.07 10.73
N GLU A 165 -2.64 13.26 9.75
CA GLU A 165 -3.97 12.66 9.67
C GLU A 165 -4.24 11.74 10.85
N THR A 166 -3.24 10.92 11.23
CA THR A 166 -3.36 10.00 12.37
C THR A 166 -3.50 10.74 13.71
N LEU A 167 -2.79 11.87 13.87
CA LEU A 167 -2.93 12.74 15.05
C LEU A 167 -4.32 13.37 15.15
N GLN A 168 -4.94 13.72 14.02
CA GLN A 168 -6.23 14.39 13.99
C GLN A 168 -7.43 13.43 14.06
N LYS A 169 -7.32 12.27 13.40
CA LYS A 169 -8.45 11.36 13.16
C LYS A 169 -8.30 10.02 13.87
N GLY A 170 -7.20 9.80 14.59
CA GLY A 170 -6.85 8.49 15.15
C GLY A 170 -6.21 7.57 14.11
N PRO A 171 -5.98 6.29 14.42
CA PRO A 171 -5.33 5.35 13.51
C PRO A 171 -6.02 5.24 12.13
N PRO A 172 -5.27 5.04 11.03
CA PRO A 172 -5.80 4.83 9.69
C PRO A 172 -6.92 3.79 9.59
N VAL A 173 -6.91 2.74 10.41
CA VAL A 173 -8.01 1.75 10.42
C VAL A 173 -9.39 2.37 10.71
N CYS A 174 -9.43 3.51 11.41
CA CYS A 174 -10.67 4.21 11.77
C CYS A 174 -11.27 5.02 10.61
N TYR A 175 -10.46 5.47 9.66
CA TYR A 175 -10.91 6.39 8.59
C TYR A 175 -10.50 5.96 7.18
N ALA A 176 -9.77 4.85 7.04
CA ALA A 176 -9.40 4.31 5.75
C ALA A 176 -10.66 3.98 4.93
N GLN A 177 -10.58 4.23 3.62
CA GLN A 177 -11.67 3.97 2.69
C GLN A 177 -12.21 2.54 2.77
N TRP A 178 -11.35 1.56 3.03
CA TRP A 178 -11.76 0.16 3.20
C TRP A 178 -12.83 -0.01 4.28
N THR A 179 -12.69 0.68 5.42
CA THR A 179 -13.67 0.60 6.51
C THR A 179 -15.04 1.08 6.03
N MET A 180 -15.09 2.16 5.25
CA MET A 180 -16.32 2.66 4.64
C MET A 180 -16.87 1.71 3.57
N GLU A 181 -16.02 1.16 2.70
CA GLU A 181 -16.42 0.20 1.65
C GLU A 181 -17.00 -1.08 2.25
N GLN A 182 -16.42 -1.58 3.34
CA GLN A 182 -16.96 -2.73 4.07
C GLN A 182 -18.32 -2.42 4.69
N THR A 183 -18.48 -1.24 5.32
CA THR A 183 -19.79 -0.81 5.82
C THR A 183 -20.83 -0.69 4.70
N ILE A 184 -20.47 -0.13 3.55
CA ILE A 184 -21.34 -0.05 2.37
C ILE A 184 -21.73 -1.45 1.89
N GLY A 185 -20.78 -2.38 1.82
CA GLY A 185 -21.03 -3.77 1.44
C GLY A 185 -21.99 -4.48 2.39
N ASN A 186 -21.78 -4.34 3.70
CA ASN A 186 -22.64 -4.92 4.73
C ASN A 186 -24.06 -4.38 4.65
N ILE A 187 -24.23 -3.06 4.64
CA ILE A 187 -25.56 -2.44 4.53
C ILE A 187 -26.21 -2.82 3.19
N GLY A 188 -25.43 -2.89 2.11
CA GLY A 188 -25.93 -3.31 0.81
C GLY A 188 -26.53 -4.71 0.80
N GLN A 189 -26.02 -5.63 1.63
CA GLN A 189 -26.59 -6.98 1.80
C GLN A 189 -27.89 -6.99 2.59
N GLU A 190 -28.14 -5.98 3.41
CA GLU A 190 -29.32 -5.84 4.26
C GLU A 190 -30.50 -5.15 3.54
N ILE A 191 -30.24 -4.46 2.43
CA ILE A 191 -31.29 -3.83 1.62
C ILE A 191 -32.15 -4.93 0.96
N CYS A 192 -33.33 -5.16 1.52
CA CYS A 192 -34.25 -6.22 1.10
C CYS A 192 -35.49 -5.68 0.36
N GLN A 193 -35.66 -4.36 0.24
CA GLN A 193 -36.83 -3.74 -0.41
C GLN A 193 -36.49 -3.10 -1.77
N PRO A 194 -36.63 -3.82 -2.90
CA PRO A 194 -36.25 -3.30 -4.21
C PRO A 194 -37.16 -2.15 -4.72
N SER A 195 -38.38 -2.03 -4.19
CA SER A 195 -39.32 -0.97 -4.58
C SER A 195 -39.07 0.39 -3.89
N ASN A 196 -38.36 0.40 -2.75
CA ASN A 196 -38.00 1.63 -2.04
C ASN A 196 -36.64 1.46 -1.31
N PRO A 197 -35.56 1.24 -2.07
CA PRO A 197 -34.26 0.85 -1.52
C PRO A 197 -33.67 1.93 -0.61
N TYR A 198 -33.90 3.22 -0.90
CA TYR A 198 -33.36 4.32 -0.10
C TYR A 198 -34.03 4.46 1.27
N ALA A 199 -35.35 4.22 1.37
CA ALA A 199 -36.04 4.25 2.64
C ALA A 199 -35.61 3.08 3.54
N ASN A 200 -35.45 1.89 2.97
CA ASN A 200 -34.95 0.72 3.70
C ASN A 200 -33.49 0.92 4.12
N PHE A 201 -32.62 1.42 3.23
CA PHE A 201 -31.24 1.83 3.58
C PHE A 201 -31.19 2.79 4.78
N ALA A 202 -32.05 3.80 4.80
CA ALA A 202 -32.10 4.76 5.91
C ALA A 202 -32.53 4.08 7.23
N GLN A 203 -33.46 3.13 7.18
CA GLN A 203 -33.89 2.36 8.35
C GLN A 203 -32.78 1.44 8.88
N GLU A 204 -32.09 0.70 8.01
CA GLU A 204 -30.96 -0.16 8.42
C GLU A 204 -29.82 0.67 9.03
N GLY A 205 -29.49 1.83 8.44
CA GLY A 205 -28.50 2.74 8.99
C GLY A 205 -28.85 3.24 10.40
N VAL A 206 -30.14 3.57 10.66
CA VAL A 206 -30.60 3.95 12.01
C VAL A 206 -30.52 2.75 12.96
N HIS A 207 -30.90 1.57 12.51
CA HIS A 207 -30.87 0.35 13.32
C HIS A 207 -29.44 0.02 13.78
N HIS A 208 -28.45 0.06 12.87
CA HIS A 208 -27.03 -0.13 13.20
C HIS A 208 -26.54 0.89 14.24
N CYS A 209 -26.87 2.17 14.06
CA CYS A 209 -26.51 3.21 15.02
C CYS A 209 -27.10 2.94 16.40
N GLN A 210 -28.36 2.49 16.48
CA GLN A 210 -29.02 2.14 17.74
C GLN A 210 -28.36 0.93 18.41
N VAL A 211 -28.06 -0.14 17.67
CA VAL A 211 -27.38 -1.32 18.19
C VAL A 211 -25.98 -0.98 18.69
N ASN A 212 -25.20 -0.23 17.91
CA ASN A 212 -23.86 0.21 18.30
C ASN A 212 -23.87 1.08 19.56
N ALA A 213 -24.86 1.96 19.73
CA ALA A 213 -25.02 2.77 20.93
C ALA A 213 -25.36 1.96 22.18
N LEU A 214 -25.99 0.79 22.04
CA LEU A 214 -26.33 -0.11 23.16
C LEU A 214 -25.20 -1.08 23.53
N LEU A 215 -24.22 -1.29 22.62
CA LEU A 215 -23.10 -2.21 22.80
C LEU A 215 -21.78 -1.52 23.19
N GLN A 216 -21.75 -0.19 23.26
CA GLN A 216 -20.64 0.60 23.85
C GLN A 216 -20.65 0.50 25.37
#